data_AF-A0A8T9Q7V5-F1
#
_entry.id   AF-A0A8T9Q7V5-F1
#
_cell.length_a   1.000
_cell.length_b   1.000
_cell.length_c   1.000
_cell.angle_alpha   90.00
_cell.angle_beta   90.00
_cell.angle_gamma   90.00
#
_symmetry.space_group_name_H-M   'P 1'
#
loop_
_entity.id
_entity.type
_entity.pdbx_description
1 polymer ?
#
loop_
_entity_poly.entity_id
_entity_poly.type
_entity_poly.pdbx_seq_one_letter_code
_entity_poly.pdbx_strand_id
1 'polypeptide(L)'
;MPTRYYVKVPVNGGFSEYDLQDQPQHDSIYEIITDAKVPERATFRVTSNTGVHAYAIQSAQYSLREACAYQQPNGPVSRIVTDKDGTLVKSNGAWQIEQKAAIHFE
;
A
#
# COMPACT_ATOMS: atom_id res chain seq x y z
N MET A 1 -15.26 -2.71 -14.51
CA MET A 1 -14.96 -1.76 -13.41
C MET A 1 -13.63 -2.17 -12.80
N PRO A 2 -12.77 -1.22 -12.37
CA PRO A 2 -11.56 -1.57 -11.63
C PRO A 2 -11.95 -2.28 -10.32
N THR A 3 -11.23 -3.33 -9.94
CA THR A 3 -11.45 -4.04 -8.69
C THR A 3 -10.56 -3.45 -7.60
N ARG A 4 -11.10 -3.31 -6.39
CA ARG A 4 -10.34 -2.81 -5.25
C ARG A 4 -10.10 -3.93 -4.26
N TYR A 5 -8.85 -4.01 -3.80
CA TYR A 5 -8.43 -4.92 -2.74
C TYR A 5 -7.76 -4.16 -1.61
N TYR A 6 -7.71 -4.80 -0.44
CA TYR A 6 -7.07 -4.27 0.76
C TYR A 6 -6.07 -5.29 1.30
N VAL A 7 -4.94 -4.80 1.81
CA VAL A 7 -3.85 -5.65 2.31
C VAL A 7 -3.06 -4.94 3.40
N LYS A 8 -2.51 -5.71 4.33
CA LYS A 8 -1.78 -5.20 5.48
C LYS A 8 -0.39 -4.70 5.13
N VAL A 9 0.46 -5.52 4.53
CA VAL A 9 1.87 -5.17 4.25
C VAL A 9 2.35 -5.84 2.97
N PRO A 10 3.35 -5.25 2.31
CA PRO A 10 4.08 -5.96 1.27
C PRO A 10 4.92 -7.10 1.86
N VAL A 11 5.16 -8.14 1.07
CA VAL A 11 6.04 -9.26 1.35
C VAL A 11 6.86 -9.56 0.09
N ASN A 12 8.18 -9.70 0.25
CA ASN A 12 9.10 -10.02 -0.85
C ASN A 12 8.98 -9.06 -2.04
N GLY A 13 8.86 -7.75 -1.79
CA GLY A 13 8.76 -6.74 -2.84
C GLY A 13 7.41 -6.66 -3.55
N GLY A 14 6.35 -7.23 -2.97
CA GLY A 14 5.03 -7.26 -3.58
C GLY A 14 3.88 -7.50 -2.60
N PHE A 15 2.68 -7.71 -3.11
CA PHE A 15 1.50 -8.12 -2.36
C PHE A 15 1.02 -9.48 -2.85
N SER A 16 0.90 -10.42 -1.93
CA SER A 16 0.37 -11.76 -2.24
C SER A 16 -1.12 -11.69 -2.56
N GLU A 17 -1.57 -12.41 -3.59
CA GLU A 17 -3.01 -12.50 -3.88
C GLU A 17 -3.79 -13.20 -2.76
N TYR A 18 -3.13 -14.07 -1.99
CA TYR A 18 -3.74 -14.76 -0.84
C TYR A 18 -4.06 -13.83 0.33
N ASP A 19 -3.36 -12.70 0.44
CA ASP A 19 -3.54 -11.73 1.53
C ASP A 19 -4.56 -10.63 1.18
N LEU A 20 -5.03 -10.59 -0.08
CA LEU A 20 -5.97 -9.58 -0.55
C LEU A 20 -7.36 -9.82 0.03
N GLN A 21 -7.97 -8.72 0.48
CA GLN A 21 -9.33 -8.70 0.99
C GLN A 21 -10.19 -7.80 0.11
N ASP A 22 -11.43 -8.20 -0.18
CA ASP A 22 -12.39 -7.36 -0.92
C ASP A 22 -12.94 -6.21 -0.07
N GLN A 23 -12.85 -6.33 1.26
CA GLN A 23 -13.31 -5.33 2.22
C GLN A 23 -12.15 -4.84 3.09
N PRO A 24 -12.15 -3.55 3.46
CA PRO A 24 -11.11 -3.00 4.34
C PRO A 24 -11.17 -3.68 5.70
N GLN A 25 -10.04 -4.23 6.13
CA GLN A 25 -9.87 -4.76 7.48
C GLN A 25 -9.32 -3.69 8.42
N HIS A 26 -9.46 -3.92 9.72
CA HIS A 26 -8.98 -3.00 10.75
C HIS A 26 -7.46 -2.79 10.75
N ASP A 27 -6.70 -3.60 10.01
CA ASP A 27 -5.25 -3.53 9.85
C ASP A 27 -4.81 -3.39 8.39
N SER A 28 -5.72 -3.16 7.44
CA SER A 28 -5.37 -2.91 6.04
C SER A 28 -4.65 -1.58 5.89
N ILE A 29 -3.35 -1.59 5.59
CA ILE A 29 -2.54 -0.37 5.40
C ILE A 29 -2.63 0.12 3.95
N TYR A 30 -2.79 -0.79 2.99
CA TYR A 30 -2.83 -0.48 1.57
C TYR A 30 -4.18 -0.79 0.96
N GLU A 31 -4.55 0.02 -0.03
CA GLU A 31 -5.55 -0.33 -1.02
C GLU A 31 -4.91 -0.47 -2.40
N ILE A 32 -5.33 -1.48 -3.14
CA ILE A 32 -4.88 -1.81 -4.49
C ILE A 32 -6.06 -1.63 -5.45
N ILE A 33 -5.84 -1.00 -6.59
CA ILE A 33 -6.86 -0.77 -7.62
C ILE A 33 -6.35 -1.38 -8.93
N THR A 34 -7.01 -2.44 -9.40
CA THR A 34 -6.63 -3.12 -10.64
C THR A 34 -7.09 -2.35 -11.87
N ASP A 35 -6.29 -2.39 -12.94
CA ASP A 35 -6.67 -1.82 -14.23
C ASP A 35 -7.66 -2.77 -14.93
N ALA A 36 -8.85 -2.25 -15.26
CA ALA A 36 -9.90 -3.05 -15.91
C ALA A 36 -9.57 -3.43 -17.37
N LYS A 37 -8.63 -2.72 -18.01
CA LYS A 37 -8.21 -2.94 -19.39
C LYS A 37 -6.93 -3.77 -19.47
N VAL A 38 -6.08 -3.69 -18.45
CA VAL A 38 -4.80 -4.42 -18.37
C VAL A 38 -4.76 -5.20 -17.05
N PRO A 39 -5.30 -6.43 -17.00
CA PRO A 39 -5.46 -7.20 -15.77
C PRO A 39 -4.16 -7.48 -15.00
N GLU A 40 -3.01 -7.37 -15.66
CA GLU A 40 -1.68 -7.54 -15.06
C GLU A 40 -1.13 -6.23 -14.46
N ARG A 41 -1.88 -5.14 -14.47
CA ARG A 41 -1.48 -3.83 -13.92
C ARG A 41 -2.43 -3.38 -12.82
N ALA A 42 -1.87 -2.73 -11.81
CA ALA A 42 -2.62 -2.08 -10.75
C ALA A 42 -1.87 -0.87 -10.20
N THR A 43 -2.58 0.00 -9.50
CA THR A 43 -1.97 1.00 -8.62
C THR A 43 -2.24 0.66 -7.16
N PHE A 44 -1.43 1.21 -6.26
CA PHE A 44 -1.66 1.07 -4.83
C PHE A 44 -1.31 2.35 -4.08
N ARG A 45 -1.90 2.50 -2.90
CA ARG A 45 -1.65 3.64 -2.00
C ARG A 45 -1.91 3.25 -0.55
N VAL A 46 -1.40 4.05 0.38
CA VAL A 46 -1.76 3.91 1.78
C VAL A 46 -3.22 4.34 1.94
N THR A 47 -4.01 3.54 2.64
CA THR A 47 -5.43 3.80 2.86
C THR A 47 -5.66 5.15 3.55
N SER A 48 -6.82 5.76 3.32
CA SER A 48 -7.27 6.95 4.04
C SER A 48 -7.81 6.65 5.45
N ASN A 49 -7.92 5.37 5.83
CA ASN A 49 -8.33 4.98 7.18
C ASN A 49 -7.25 5.36 8.21
N THR A 50 -7.45 6.49 8.90
CA THR A 50 -6.51 6.98 9.91
C THR A 50 -6.34 6.02 11.10
N GLY A 51 -7.29 5.10 11.31
CA GLY A 51 -7.22 4.10 12.38
C GLY A 51 -6.00 3.16 12.25
N VAL A 52 -5.47 2.96 11.04
CA VAL A 52 -4.27 2.13 10.81
C VAL A 52 -2.97 2.93 10.74
N HIS A 53 -3.04 4.27 10.59
CA HIS A 53 -1.86 5.11 10.37
C HIS A 53 -0.91 5.09 11.56
N ALA A 54 -1.43 5.12 12.79
CA ALA A 54 -0.59 5.04 13.98
C ALA A 54 0.29 3.78 13.99
N TYR A 55 -0.28 2.63 13.65
CA TYR A 55 0.47 1.38 13.52
C TYR A 55 1.46 1.41 12.36
N ALA A 56 1.03 1.88 11.18
CA ALA A 56 1.90 1.97 10.00
C ALA A 56 3.11 2.89 10.24
N ILE A 57 2.91 4.02 10.92
CA ILE A 57 3.99 4.95 11.31
C ILE A 57 4.96 4.27 12.29
N GLN A 58 4.45 3.64 13.35
CA GLN A 58 5.28 2.96 14.36
C GLN A 58 6.06 1.78 13.77
N SER A 59 5.48 1.11 12.78
CA SER A 59 6.07 -0.06 12.11
C SER A 59 6.67 0.25 10.74
N ALA A 60 6.97 1.52 10.42
CA ALA A 60 7.29 1.97 9.06
C ALA A 60 8.39 1.16 8.37
N GLN A 61 9.42 0.73 9.11
CA GLN A 61 10.50 -0.11 8.61
C GLN A 61 10.01 -1.46 8.04
N TYR A 62 8.92 -2.00 8.59
CA TYR A 62 8.28 -3.24 8.16
C TYR A 62 7.15 -2.96 7.17
N SER A 63 6.26 -2.01 7.48
CA SER A 63 5.02 -1.81 6.72
C SER A 63 5.18 -0.89 5.51
N LEU A 64 6.10 0.07 5.54
CA LEU A 64 6.21 1.13 4.51
C LEU A 64 7.48 1.01 3.68
N ARG A 65 8.59 0.52 4.24
CA ARG A 65 9.91 0.54 3.59
C ARG A 65 9.94 -0.06 2.18
N GLU A 66 9.29 -1.20 1.97
CA GLU A 66 9.31 -1.86 0.67
C GLU A 66 8.43 -1.14 -0.36
N ALA A 67 7.26 -0.66 0.05
CA ALA A 67 6.24 -0.15 -0.86
C ALA A 67 6.23 1.37 -1.02
N CYS A 68 6.86 2.13 -0.11
CA CYS A 68 6.78 3.58 -0.08
C CYS A 68 8.16 4.24 -0.12
N ALA A 69 8.22 5.40 -0.76
CA ALA A 69 9.29 6.38 -0.68
C ALA A 69 8.84 7.50 0.25
N TYR A 70 9.60 7.75 1.32
CA TYR A 70 9.29 8.74 2.34
C TYR A 70 10.54 9.21 3.07
N GLN A 71 10.43 10.34 3.77
CA GLN A 71 11.42 10.79 4.74
C GLN A 71 10.91 10.50 6.15
N GLN A 72 11.81 10.11 7.05
CA GLN A 72 11.44 9.86 8.44
C GLN A 72 10.96 11.18 9.09
N PRO A 73 9.83 11.18 9.82
CA PRO A 73 9.32 12.40 10.43
C PRO A 73 10.26 12.90 11.53
N ASN A 74 10.48 14.22 11.60
CA ASN A 74 11.32 14.88 12.61
C ASN A 74 10.56 15.24 13.90
N GLY A 75 9.30 14.81 14.04
CA GLY A 75 8.41 15.16 15.13
C GLY A 75 7.20 14.24 15.20
N PRO A 76 6.26 14.48 16.14
CA PRO A 76 5.05 13.69 16.24
C PRO A 76 4.19 13.87 14.99
N VAL A 77 3.77 12.74 14.41
CA VAL A 77 2.89 12.67 13.25
C VAL A 77 1.84 11.60 13.52
N SER A 78 0.66 11.74 12.92
CA SER A 78 -0.49 10.86 13.18
C SER A 78 -1.12 10.31 11.91
N ARG A 79 -0.79 10.90 10.76
CA ARG A 79 -1.41 10.59 9.48
C ARG A 79 -0.36 10.34 8.41
N ILE A 80 -0.73 9.51 7.45
CA ILE A 80 0.03 9.24 6.23
C ILE A 80 -0.80 9.75 5.06
N VAL A 81 -0.20 10.59 4.24
CA VAL A 81 -0.79 11.08 2.99
C VAL A 81 -0.05 10.45 1.82
N THR A 82 -0.79 9.93 0.85
CA THR A 82 -0.19 9.46 -0.40
C THR A 82 -0.17 10.60 -1.41
N ASP A 83 1.02 11.07 -1.75
CA ASP A 83 1.25 12.12 -2.75
C ASP A 83 1.18 11.56 -4.17
N LYS A 84 1.68 10.33 -4.33
CA LYS A 84 1.66 9.61 -5.61
C LYS A 84 1.45 8.13 -5.37
N ASP A 85 0.46 7.56 -6.05
CA ASP A 85 0.23 6.12 -6.07
C ASP A 85 1.46 5.36 -6.58
N GLY A 86 1.72 4.21 -5.99
CA GLY A 86 2.68 3.24 -6.52
C GLY A 86 2.05 2.39 -7.63
N THR A 87 2.89 1.68 -8.39
CA THR A 87 2.45 0.79 -9.47
C THR A 87 2.84 -0.65 -9.20
N LEU A 88 1.96 -1.56 -9.65
CA LEU A 88 2.13 -3.00 -9.55
C LEU A 88 2.09 -3.64 -10.92
N VAL A 89 2.83 -4.74 -11.04
CA VAL A 89 2.73 -5.68 -12.15
C VAL A 89 2.48 -7.08 -11.61
N LYS A 90 1.51 -7.80 -12.20
CA LYS A 90 1.20 -9.16 -11.78
C LYS A 90 2.27 -10.13 -12.30
N SER A 91 2.84 -10.94 -11.42
CA SER A 91 3.84 -11.96 -11.75
C SER A 91 3.71 -13.17 -10.82
N ASN A 92 3.62 -14.37 -11.40
CA ASN A 92 3.55 -15.65 -10.65
C ASN A 92 2.52 -15.70 -9.51
N GLY A 93 1.32 -15.12 -9.71
CA GLY A 93 0.26 -15.13 -8.69
C GLY A 93 0.48 -14.16 -7.52
N ALA A 94 1.36 -13.17 -7.69
CA ALA A 94 1.54 -12.05 -6.78
C ALA A 94 1.62 -10.72 -7.53
N TRP A 95 1.29 -9.63 -6.85
CA TRP A 95 1.50 -8.28 -7.36
C TRP A 95 2.90 -7.81 -6.97
N GLN A 96 3.78 -7.56 -7.94
CA GLN A 96 5.13 -7.06 -7.68
C GLN A 96 5.14 -5.52 -7.75
N ILE A 97 5.83 -4.88 -6.80
CA ILE A 97 6.00 -3.43 -6.78
C ILE A 97 6.97 -3.03 -7.89
N GLU A 98 6.44 -2.35 -8.90
CA GLU A 98 7.24 -1.78 -9.99
C GLU A 98 7.69 -0.36 -9.63
N GLN A 99 6.80 0.45 -9.04
CA GLN A 99 7.13 1.77 -8.50
C GLN A 99 6.56 1.93 -7.09
N LYS A 100 7.39 2.42 -6.18
CA LYS A 100 6.93 2.76 -4.82
C LYS A 100 5.95 3.92 -4.84
N ALA A 101 5.00 3.91 -3.92
CA ALA A 101 4.16 5.07 -3.64
C ALA A 101 5.01 6.18 -2.99
N ALA A 102 4.75 7.44 -3.31
CA ALA A 102 5.33 8.57 -2.59
C ALA A 102 4.37 9.00 -1.48
N ILE A 103 4.86 9.09 -0.25
CA ILE A 103 4.06 9.49 0.91
C ILE A 103 4.79 10.52 1.76
N HIS A 104 4.01 11.28 2.54
CA HIS A 104 4.51 12.08 3.64
C HIS A 104 3.68 11.86 4.92
N PHE A 105 4.20 12.38 6.03
CA PHE A 105 3.59 12.29 7.34
C PHE A 105 3.11 13.66 7.82
N GLU A 106 1.93 13.72 8.43
CA GLU A 106 1.32 14.93 9.03
C GLU A 106 0.73 14.66 10.44
#